data_AF-T1HL23-F1
#
_entry.id   AF-T1HL23-F1
#
_cell.length_a   1.000
_cell.length_b   1.000
_cell.length_c   1.000
_cell.angle_alpha   90.00
_cell.angle_beta   90.00
_cell.angle_gamma   90.00
#
_symmetry.space_group_name_H-M   'P 1'
#
loop_
_entity.id
_entity.type
_entity.pdbx_description
1 polymer ?
#
loop_
_entity_poly.entity_id
_entity_poly.type
_entity_poly.pdbx_seq_one_letter_code
_entity_poly.pdbx_strand_id
1 'polypeptide(L)'
;GIQADQRVLRTLICSFLPDVDVTLKQHDIELSLITLHWFLTIFASVVHMKILLRIWDMFFFDGSIVLFQITLGIGLENSAQIFNALSDIPGEIDDVEQLLQVSLEVGSSLTDVVIETHRRRHLAYLMTDQGALVGNPESAPNLPKQHLTRRQVKKSKSVIQLILFGDEITEDDIKSKNIRQTELLVDLRESILQVARHFLTTEPKLCKDTALIADYSIESHTKDHEQYLNVSRTRNRRAKALLDFERNDDDELGFRKNDVITIISQNDEHCWVGELNGLRGWFPAKFVEVLDERSKQYSCAGDDSVSEAITDLVRGTLCPAMKQVLEHGMKRPHFLGGPCHPWLFIEEAATREVERDFNSVYSRLVLCKTYRLDEDGKVLTPEELLYRCVQAVNLTHDNAHAQMDVKLRSLICLGLNEQVLHLWLEVLCSCLEVVQKWYHPWSFVSSPGWVQVKCELRILSQFAFNLNPDWELPAKKQPSQPLKDGVRDMLVKHHLFSWDL
;
A
#
# COMPACT_ATOMS: atom_id res chain seq x y z
N GLY A 1 -15.92 -16.78 7.39
CA GLY A 1 -17.36 -16.76 7.69
C GLY A 1 -17.65 -15.62 8.62
N ILE A 2 -17.74 -15.90 9.93
CA ILE A 2 -18.23 -14.92 10.91
C ILE A 2 -17.45 -13.61 11.00
N GLN A 3 -16.11 -13.63 10.84
CA GLN A 3 -15.31 -12.40 10.79
C GLN A 3 -15.69 -11.51 9.59
N ALA A 4 -16.07 -12.11 8.46
CA ALA A 4 -16.57 -11.36 7.31
C ALA A 4 -17.94 -10.79 7.62
N ASP A 5 -18.82 -11.55 8.27
CA ASP A 5 -20.14 -11.08 8.70
C ASP A 5 -20.02 -9.92 9.70
N GLN A 6 -19.03 -9.90 10.60
CA GLN A 6 -18.76 -8.75 11.47
C GLN A 6 -18.33 -7.50 10.67
N ARG A 7 -17.51 -7.65 9.62
CA ARG A 7 -17.13 -6.53 8.73
C ARG A 7 -18.31 -6.05 7.88
N VAL A 8 -19.18 -6.97 7.43
CA VAL A 8 -20.46 -6.64 6.75
C VAL A 8 -21.33 -5.83 7.70
N LEU A 9 -21.54 -6.29 8.93
CA LEU A 9 -22.34 -5.59 9.94
C LEU A 9 -21.80 -4.19 10.22
N ARG A 10 -20.48 -4.02 10.34
CA ARG A 10 -19.86 -2.68 10.48
C ARG A 10 -20.19 -1.74 9.32
N THR A 11 -20.22 -2.28 8.09
CA THR A 11 -20.59 -1.51 6.89
C THR A 11 -22.08 -1.13 6.91
N LEU A 12 -22.94 -2.04 7.38
CA LEU A 12 -24.37 -1.79 7.53
C LEU A 12 -24.67 -0.75 8.62
N ILE A 13 -24.03 -0.82 9.79
CA ILE A 13 -24.20 0.17 10.86
C ILE A 13 -23.81 1.57 10.37
N CYS A 14 -22.71 1.71 9.63
CA CYS A 14 -22.32 2.99 9.02
C CYS A 14 -23.41 3.56 8.09
N SER A 15 -24.17 2.70 7.41
CA SER A 15 -25.16 3.10 6.41
C SER A 15 -26.55 3.33 7.01
N PHE A 16 -26.97 2.46 7.94
CA PHE A 16 -28.31 2.42 8.51
C PHE A 16 -28.42 3.12 9.88
N LEU A 17 -27.32 3.22 10.63
CA LEU A 17 -27.26 3.79 11.97
C LEU A 17 -26.01 4.70 12.12
N PRO A 18 -25.91 5.80 11.35
CA PRO A 18 -24.69 6.62 11.28
C PRO A 18 -24.31 7.25 12.63
N ASP A 19 -25.29 7.64 13.45
CA ASP A 19 -25.05 8.23 14.78
C ASP A 19 -24.40 7.22 15.76
N VAL A 20 -24.79 5.96 15.63
CA VAL A 20 -24.19 4.84 16.36
C VAL A 20 -22.75 4.61 15.89
N ASP A 21 -22.48 4.61 14.58
CA ASP A 21 -21.11 4.45 14.06
C ASP A 21 -20.17 5.57 14.55
N VAL A 22 -20.66 6.83 14.56
CA VAL A 22 -19.91 7.97 15.11
C VAL A 22 -19.57 7.75 16.57
N THR A 23 -20.54 7.29 17.36
CA THR A 23 -20.35 7.03 18.78
C THR A 23 -19.37 5.89 19.03
N LEU A 24 -19.48 4.78 18.29
CA LEU A 24 -18.53 3.66 18.39
C LEU A 24 -17.10 4.08 18.03
N LYS A 25 -16.93 4.96 17.03
CA LYS A 25 -15.62 5.51 16.65
C LYS A 25 -15.05 6.48 17.68
N GLN A 26 -15.89 7.35 18.25
CA GLN A 26 -15.46 8.32 19.27
C GLN A 26 -14.92 7.65 20.54
N HIS A 27 -15.49 6.50 20.90
CA HIS A 27 -15.11 5.75 22.09
C HIS A 27 -14.17 4.56 21.82
N ASP A 28 -13.66 4.42 20.58
CA ASP A 28 -12.78 3.32 20.15
C ASP A 28 -13.33 1.92 20.45
N ILE A 29 -14.65 1.73 20.28
CA ILE A 29 -15.32 0.47 20.59
C ILE A 29 -15.35 -0.41 19.35
N GLU A 30 -14.61 -1.52 19.42
CA GLU A 30 -14.66 -2.55 18.39
C GLU A 30 -15.98 -3.34 18.48
N LEU A 31 -16.86 -3.12 17.50
CA LEU A 31 -18.18 -3.75 17.40
C LEU A 31 -18.13 -5.28 17.55
N SER A 32 -17.07 -5.91 17.01
CA SER A 32 -16.88 -7.36 17.03
C SER A 32 -16.81 -7.91 18.47
N LEU A 33 -16.34 -7.13 19.45
CA LEU A 33 -16.26 -7.56 20.85
C LEU A 33 -17.63 -7.83 21.46
N ILE A 34 -18.68 -7.24 20.88
CA ILE A 34 -20.06 -7.34 21.36
C ILE A 34 -20.84 -8.32 20.48
N THR A 35 -20.86 -8.09 19.17
CA THR A 35 -21.78 -8.79 18.25
C THR A 35 -21.24 -10.12 17.73
N LEU A 36 -19.95 -10.45 17.94
CA LEU A 36 -19.39 -11.73 17.49
C LEU A 36 -20.08 -12.91 18.17
N HIS A 37 -20.34 -12.80 19.48
CA HIS A 37 -20.97 -13.88 20.22
C HIS A 37 -22.42 -14.09 19.79
N TRP A 38 -23.16 -13.02 19.47
CA TRP A 38 -24.55 -13.08 19.02
C TRP A 38 -24.69 -13.89 17.73
N PHE A 39 -23.80 -13.65 16.77
CA PHE A 39 -23.79 -14.38 15.50
C PHE A 39 -23.32 -15.83 15.68
N LEU A 40 -22.38 -16.08 16.59
CA LEU A 40 -21.88 -17.44 16.86
C LEU A 40 -22.95 -18.34 17.46
N THR A 41 -23.80 -17.78 18.33
CA THR A 41 -24.86 -18.53 19.01
C THR A 41 -26.23 -18.36 18.36
N ILE A 42 -26.34 -17.61 17.25
CA ILE A 42 -27.63 -17.27 16.62
C ILE A 42 -28.58 -16.72 17.70
N PHE A 43 -28.08 -15.76 18.47
CA PHE A 43 -28.72 -15.10 19.62
C PHE A 43 -29.06 -15.98 20.83
N ALA A 44 -28.78 -17.30 20.81
CA ALA A 44 -29.22 -18.22 21.86
C ALA A 44 -28.68 -17.94 23.25
N SER A 45 -27.54 -17.26 23.33
CA SER A 45 -26.91 -16.91 24.60
C SER A 45 -27.29 -15.52 25.12
N VAL A 46 -28.05 -14.75 24.35
CA VAL A 46 -28.27 -13.33 24.65
C VAL A 46 -29.73 -12.92 24.68
N VAL A 47 -30.67 -13.63 24.03
CA VAL A 47 -32.11 -13.31 24.09
C VAL A 47 -32.91 -14.40 24.82
N HIS A 48 -34.07 -14.02 25.36
CA HIS A 48 -35.00 -14.97 25.97
C HIS A 48 -35.55 -16.00 24.98
N MET A 49 -35.86 -17.21 25.47
CA MET A 49 -36.30 -18.36 24.66
C MET A 49 -37.47 -18.03 23.73
N LYS A 50 -38.44 -17.21 24.16
CA LYS A 50 -39.59 -16.83 23.33
C LYS A 50 -39.18 -16.02 22.10
N ILE A 51 -38.19 -15.14 22.26
CA ILE A 51 -37.62 -14.32 21.18
C ILE A 51 -36.72 -15.18 20.30
N LEU A 52 -35.90 -16.01 20.95
CA LEU A 52 -34.98 -16.91 20.27
C LEU A 52 -35.70 -17.81 19.26
N LEU A 53 -36.82 -18.43 19.66
CA LEU A 53 -37.59 -19.30 18.76
C LEU A 53 -38.09 -18.55 17.53
N ARG A 54 -38.45 -17.27 17.67
CA ARG A 54 -38.95 -16.43 16.57
C ARG A 54 -37.82 -15.99 15.63
N ILE A 55 -36.67 -15.63 16.21
CA ILE A 55 -35.45 -15.37 15.43
C ILE A 55 -35.06 -16.64 14.66
N TRP A 56 -35.16 -17.81 15.28
CA TRP A 56 -34.83 -19.08 14.63
C TRP A 56 -35.82 -19.47 13.53
N ASP A 57 -37.13 -19.28 13.74
CA ASP A 57 -38.14 -19.51 12.71
C ASP A 57 -37.81 -18.69 11.45
N MET A 58 -37.52 -17.40 11.63
CA MET A 58 -37.12 -16.52 10.53
C MET A 58 -35.76 -16.90 9.94
N PHE A 59 -34.77 -17.20 10.77
CA PHE A 59 -33.44 -17.58 10.31
C PHE A 59 -33.46 -18.87 9.48
N PHE A 60 -34.28 -19.86 9.85
CA PHE A 60 -34.42 -21.08 9.06
C PHE A 60 -35.25 -20.89 7.79
N PHE A 61 -36.09 -19.86 7.72
CA PHE A 61 -36.90 -19.54 6.55
C PHE A 61 -36.17 -18.59 5.56
N ASP A 62 -35.71 -17.44 6.04
CA ASP A 62 -35.08 -16.35 5.25
C ASP A 62 -33.55 -16.40 5.28
N GLY A 63 -32.94 -17.20 6.16
CA GLY A 63 -31.50 -17.39 6.21
C GLY A 63 -30.74 -16.34 7.03
N SER A 64 -29.45 -16.16 6.70
CA SER A 64 -28.51 -15.39 7.54
C SER A 64 -28.79 -13.88 7.60
N ILE A 65 -29.58 -13.34 6.67
CA ILE A 65 -30.00 -11.93 6.66
C ILE A 65 -30.69 -11.51 7.95
N VAL A 66 -31.44 -12.43 8.55
CA VAL A 66 -32.18 -12.21 9.80
C VAL A 66 -31.23 -11.79 10.92
N LEU A 67 -30.02 -12.35 10.99
CA LEU A 67 -29.05 -11.97 12.02
C LEU A 67 -28.66 -10.48 11.94
N PHE A 68 -28.54 -9.94 10.73
CA PHE A 68 -28.22 -8.54 10.51
C PHE A 68 -29.42 -7.64 10.79
N GLN A 69 -30.62 -8.03 10.35
CA GLN A 69 -31.86 -7.28 10.61
C GLN A 69 -32.17 -7.18 12.10
N ILE A 70 -32.05 -8.29 12.84
CA ILE A 70 -32.21 -8.30 14.29
C ILE A 70 -31.17 -7.41 14.95
N THR A 71 -29.89 -7.53 14.58
CA THR A 71 -28.82 -6.70 15.16
C THR A 71 -29.04 -5.20 14.93
N LEU A 72 -29.53 -4.81 13.75
CA LEU A 72 -29.85 -3.41 13.45
C LEU A 72 -31.08 -2.92 14.21
N GLY A 73 -32.09 -3.77 14.39
CA GLY A 73 -33.33 -3.42 15.10
C GLY A 73 -33.21 -3.38 16.62
N ILE A 74 -32.22 -4.06 17.20
CA ILE A 74 -31.94 -4.00 18.65
C ILE A 74 -31.57 -2.57 19.10
N GLY A 75 -31.01 -1.75 18.20
CA GLY A 75 -30.63 -0.37 18.49
C GLY A 75 -29.45 -0.26 19.47
N LEU A 76 -28.48 0.61 19.19
CA LEU A 76 -27.31 0.80 20.05
C LEU A 76 -27.29 2.26 20.56
N GLU A 77 -28.23 2.60 21.44
CA GLU A 77 -28.39 3.97 21.93
C GLU A 77 -27.63 4.21 23.25
N ASN A 78 -26.71 5.19 23.21
CA ASN A 78 -26.05 5.91 24.31
C ASN A 78 -24.69 5.45 24.87
N SER A 79 -23.84 6.48 25.03
CA SER A 79 -22.42 6.40 25.38
C SER A 79 -22.07 6.89 26.77
N ALA A 80 -21.85 5.94 27.68
CA ALA A 80 -20.95 6.08 28.84
C ALA A 80 -20.71 4.71 29.54
N GLN A 81 -21.58 3.72 29.34
CA GLN A 81 -21.51 2.36 29.90
C GLN A 81 -21.64 1.27 28.82
N ILE A 82 -21.26 1.61 27.58
CA ILE A 82 -21.60 0.93 26.32
C ILE A 82 -21.35 -0.58 26.35
N PHE A 83 -20.19 -1.05 26.82
CA PHE A 83 -19.87 -2.48 26.68
C PHE A 83 -20.80 -3.40 27.47
N ASN A 84 -21.13 -3.02 28.72
CA ASN A 84 -22.02 -3.82 29.57
C ASN A 84 -23.48 -3.66 29.14
N ALA A 85 -23.91 -2.40 28.91
CA ALA A 85 -25.26 -2.13 28.43
C ALA A 85 -25.53 -2.85 27.09
N LEU A 86 -24.64 -2.72 26.10
CA LEU A 86 -24.80 -3.40 24.82
C LEU A 86 -24.75 -4.92 24.94
N SER A 87 -23.95 -5.48 25.86
CA SER A 87 -23.92 -6.94 26.08
C SER A 87 -25.21 -7.47 26.73
N ASP A 88 -25.86 -6.66 27.58
CA ASP A 88 -27.05 -7.03 28.33
C ASP A 88 -28.37 -6.72 27.59
N ILE A 89 -28.38 -5.73 26.67
CA ILE A 89 -29.56 -5.28 25.91
C ILE A 89 -30.37 -6.43 25.31
N PRO A 90 -29.80 -7.43 24.59
CA PRO A 90 -30.62 -8.47 23.98
C PRO A 90 -31.40 -9.29 25.02
N GLY A 91 -30.92 -9.34 26.28
CA GLY A 91 -31.56 -10.01 27.39
C GLY A 91 -32.65 -9.17 28.07
N GLU A 92 -32.70 -7.87 27.83
CA GLU A 92 -33.73 -6.95 28.34
C GLU A 92 -34.93 -6.81 27.37
N ILE A 93 -34.82 -7.38 26.16
CA ILE A 93 -35.90 -7.38 25.18
C ILE A 93 -36.90 -8.46 25.57
N ASP A 94 -38.15 -8.05 25.79
CA ASP A 94 -39.27 -8.95 26.11
C ASP A 94 -40.36 -8.97 25.03
N ASP A 95 -40.45 -7.91 24.22
CA ASP A 95 -41.47 -7.77 23.17
C ASP A 95 -40.91 -8.15 21.80
N VAL A 96 -41.27 -9.36 21.37
CA VAL A 96 -40.89 -9.89 20.05
C VAL A 96 -41.47 -9.06 18.91
N GLU A 97 -42.74 -8.66 19.00
CA GLU A 97 -43.42 -8.01 17.89
C GLU A 97 -42.82 -6.62 17.65
N GLN A 98 -42.50 -5.91 18.74
CA GLN A 98 -41.79 -4.63 18.65
C GLN A 98 -40.39 -4.80 18.04
N LEU A 99 -39.62 -5.80 18.47
CA LEU A 99 -38.28 -6.06 17.92
C LEU A 99 -38.36 -6.35 16.40
N LEU A 100 -39.26 -7.25 16.00
CA LEU A 100 -39.41 -7.61 14.59
C LEU A 100 -39.86 -6.42 13.74
N GLN A 101 -40.78 -5.61 14.26
CA GLN A 101 -41.22 -4.40 13.58
C GLN A 101 -40.04 -3.43 13.34
N VAL A 102 -39.27 -3.11 14.39
CA VAL A 102 -38.13 -2.18 14.27
C VAL A 102 -37.04 -2.76 13.36
N SER A 103 -36.74 -4.06 13.48
CA SER A 103 -35.77 -4.74 12.61
C SER A 103 -36.15 -4.68 11.13
N LEU A 104 -37.43 -4.84 10.81
CA LEU A 104 -37.93 -4.77 9.44
C LEU A 104 -37.98 -3.33 8.92
N GLU A 105 -38.30 -2.36 9.76
CA GLU A 105 -38.31 -0.94 9.40
C GLU A 105 -36.88 -0.43 9.09
N VAL A 106 -35.94 -0.66 10.01
CA VAL A 106 -34.53 -0.25 9.86
C VAL A 106 -33.86 -1.02 8.72
N GLY A 107 -34.15 -2.32 8.58
CA GLY A 107 -33.59 -3.19 7.55
C GLY A 107 -34.37 -3.21 6.23
N SER A 108 -35.30 -2.28 5.99
CA SER A 108 -36.27 -2.35 4.88
C SER A 108 -35.65 -2.37 3.47
N SER A 109 -34.45 -1.83 3.29
CA SER A 109 -33.69 -1.90 2.02
C SER A 109 -32.62 -2.98 1.99
N LEU A 110 -32.48 -3.75 3.08
CA LEU A 110 -31.51 -4.83 3.18
C LEU A 110 -32.02 -6.06 2.42
N THR A 111 -31.21 -6.55 1.49
CA THR A 111 -31.52 -7.75 0.70
C THR A 111 -30.37 -8.75 0.79
N ASP A 112 -30.65 -10.03 0.54
CA ASP A 112 -29.61 -11.07 0.50
C ASP A 112 -28.50 -10.75 -0.49
N VAL A 113 -28.83 -10.11 -1.61
CA VAL A 113 -27.85 -9.69 -2.63
C VAL A 113 -26.86 -8.68 -2.05
N VAL A 114 -27.33 -7.71 -1.25
CA VAL A 114 -26.47 -6.71 -0.60
C VAL A 114 -25.54 -7.38 0.41
N ILE A 115 -26.09 -8.26 1.26
CA ILE A 115 -25.29 -8.98 2.27
C ILE A 115 -24.25 -9.86 1.61
N GLU A 116 -24.64 -10.64 0.60
CA GLU A 116 -23.73 -11.56 -0.08
C GLU A 116 -22.65 -10.80 -0.87
N THR A 117 -22.98 -9.64 -1.45
CA THR A 117 -22.01 -8.76 -2.12
C THR A 117 -20.97 -8.22 -1.13
N HIS A 118 -21.40 -7.70 0.02
CA HIS A 118 -20.48 -7.23 1.05
C HIS A 118 -19.69 -8.39 1.68
N ARG A 119 -20.31 -9.55 1.88
CA ARG A 119 -19.65 -10.74 2.40
C ARG A 119 -18.55 -11.22 1.47
N ARG A 120 -18.81 -11.28 0.16
CA ARG A 120 -17.79 -11.63 -0.85
C ARG A 120 -16.63 -10.63 -0.85
N ARG A 121 -16.93 -9.34 -0.79
CA ARG A 121 -15.91 -8.28 -0.68
C ARG A 121 -15.05 -8.44 0.57
N HIS A 122 -15.68 -8.57 1.75
CA HIS A 122 -14.97 -8.69 3.03
C HIS A 122 -14.29 -10.05 3.22
N LEU A 123 -14.84 -11.12 2.66
CA LEU A 123 -14.15 -12.41 2.56
C LEU A 123 -12.93 -12.29 1.66
N ALA A 124 -13.01 -11.61 0.52
CA ALA A 124 -11.85 -11.38 -0.32
C ALA A 124 -10.75 -10.62 0.45
N TYR A 125 -11.12 -9.56 1.19
CA TYR A 125 -10.16 -8.85 2.04
C TYR A 125 -9.58 -9.73 3.15
N LEU A 126 -10.40 -10.53 3.86
CA LEU A 126 -9.93 -11.44 4.92
C LEU A 126 -9.10 -12.60 4.37
N MET A 127 -9.39 -13.05 3.15
CA MET A 127 -8.62 -14.06 2.45
C MET A 127 -7.29 -13.48 2.02
N THR A 128 -7.23 -12.23 1.54
CA THR A 128 -5.97 -11.51 1.31
C THR A 128 -5.17 -11.32 2.61
N ASP A 129 -5.82 -10.95 3.72
CA ASP A 129 -5.23 -10.81 5.07
C ASP A 129 -4.69 -12.14 5.64
N GLN A 130 -5.28 -13.28 5.23
CA GLN A 130 -4.88 -14.64 5.64
C GLN A 130 -4.06 -15.39 4.56
N GLY A 131 -3.63 -14.70 3.50
CA GLY A 131 -2.82 -15.27 2.41
C GLY A 131 -3.52 -16.35 1.57
N ALA A 132 -4.82 -16.21 1.29
CA ALA A 132 -5.59 -17.04 0.38
C ALA A 132 -6.01 -16.22 -0.86
N LEU A 133 -5.47 -16.59 -2.03
CA LEU A 133 -5.78 -16.00 -3.33
C LEU A 133 -7.26 -16.23 -3.70
N VAL A 134 -8.04 -15.16 -3.88
CA VAL A 134 -9.35 -15.24 -4.54
C VAL A 134 -9.14 -15.19 -6.04
N GLY A 135 -9.28 -16.34 -6.69
CA GLY A 135 -9.40 -16.43 -8.14
C GLY A 135 -10.76 -15.90 -8.62
N ASN A 136 -10.76 -15.27 -9.79
CA ASN A 136 -11.97 -14.86 -10.51
C ASN A 136 -12.83 -16.10 -10.84
N PRO A 137 -14.11 -16.17 -10.43
CA PRO A 137 -14.99 -17.32 -10.70
C PRO A 137 -15.27 -17.56 -12.20
N GLU A 138 -15.02 -16.57 -13.07
CA GLU A 138 -15.31 -16.67 -14.50
C GLU A 138 -14.07 -16.86 -15.38
N SER A 139 -12.86 -16.89 -14.81
CA SER A 139 -11.66 -17.17 -15.61
C SER A 139 -11.48 -18.69 -15.78
N ALA A 140 -11.82 -19.21 -16.96
CA ALA A 140 -11.40 -20.55 -17.36
C ALA A 140 -9.87 -20.68 -17.27
N PRO A 141 -9.33 -21.68 -16.55
CA PRO A 141 -7.89 -21.75 -16.30
C PRO A 141 -7.17 -22.36 -17.50
N ASN A 142 -6.29 -21.58 -18.15
CA ASN A 142 -5.27 -22.13 -19.03
C ASN A 142 -4.13 -22.69 -18.16
N LEU A 143 -4.27 -23.97 -17.79
CA LEU A 143 -3.31 -24.96 -17.29
C LEU A 143 -3.88 -25.74 -16.09
N PRO A 144 -3.72 -27.08 -16.04
CA PRO A 144 -4.21 -27.88 -14.94
C PRO A 144 -3.44 -27.53 -13.67
N LYS A 145 -4.10 -26.82 -12.76
CA LYS A 145 -3.63 -26.64 -11.39
C LYS A 145 -3.48 -28.03 -10.75
N GLN A 146 -2.25 -28.45 -10.47
CA GLN A 146 -2.06 -29.36 -9.34
C GLN A 146 -2.49 -28.59 -8.10
N HIS A 147 -3.72 -28.84 -7.66
CA HIS A 147 -4.22 -28.43 -6.36
C HIS A 147 -3.34 -29.06 -5.28
N LEU A 148 -2.26 -28.37 -4.89
CA LEU A 148 -1.64 -28.61 -3.61
C LEU A 148 -2.61 -28.07 -2.56
N THR A 149 -3.41 -28.97 -1.98
CA THR A 149 -4.17 -28.71 -0.75
C THR A 149 -3.24 -28.08 0.28
N ARG A 150 -3.50 -26.81 0.64
CA ARG A 150 -2.87 -26.11 1.77
C ARG A 150 -3.20 -26.90 3.04
N ARG A 151 -2.32 -27.80 3.46
CA ARG A 151 -2.43 -28.49 4.75
C ARG A 151 -2.27 -27.42 5.83
N GLN A 152 -3.16 -27.36 6.81
CA GLN A 152 -2.95 -26.55 8.02
C GLN A 152 -1.61 -26.97 8.65
N VAL A 153 -0.58 -26.15 8.46
CA VAL A 153 0.74 -26.39 9.04
C VAL A 153 0.64 -26.07 10.54
N LYS A 154 1.07 -27.01 11.37
CA LYS A 154 1.17 -26.86 12.84
C LYS A 154 1.83 -25.51 13.16
N LYS A 155 1.20 -24.74 14.04
CA LYS A 155 1.83 -23.57 14.68
C LYS A 155 3.23 -23.96 15.15
N SER A 156 4.20 -23.10 14.90
CA SER A 156 5.56 -23.24 15.41
C SER A 156 5.54 -23.54 16.90
N LYS A 157 6.44 -24.44 17.35
CA LYS A 157 6.56 -24.89 18.74
C LYS A 157 6.57 -23.67 19.68
N SER A 158 5.78 -23.73 20.75
CA SER A 158 5.76 -22.70 21.80
C SER A 158 7.18 -22.45 22.34
N VAL A 159 7.49 -21.21 22.72
CA VAL A 159 8.76 -20.82 23.37
C VAL A 159 9.09 -21.73 24.56
N ILE A 160 8.06 -22.22 25.26
CA ILE A 160 8.19 -23.17 26.38
C ILE A 160 8.77 -24.52 25.93
N GLN A 161 8.42 -24.97 24.72
CA GLN A 161 8.88 -26.24 24.16
C GLN A 161 10.33 -26.20 23.65
N LEU A 162 10.79 -25.01 23.20
CA LEU A 162 12.20 -24.75 22.82
C LEU A 162 13.14 -24.71 24.03
N ILE A 163 12.64 -24.28 25.19
CA ILE A 163 13.44 -24.20 26.43
C ILE A 163 13.54 -25.57 27.13
N LEU A 164 12.51 -26.42 27.02
CA LEU A 164 12.46 -27.73 27.70
C LEU A 164 13.14 -28.87 26.95
N PHE A 165 13.15 -28.83 25.61
CA PHE A 165 13.67 -29.91 24.77
C PHE A 165 14.58 -29.28 23.72
N GLY A 166 15.89 -29.45 23.89
CA GLY A 166 16.92 -28.86 23.04
C GLY A 166 16.75 -29.09 21.54
N ASP A 167 17.42 -28.25 20.77
CA ASP A 167 17.32 -28.08 19.33
C ASP A 167 17.81 -29.32 18.55
N GLU A 168 16.92 -30.24 18.23
CA GLU A 168 17.10 -31.12 17.07
C GLU A 168 16.30 -30.54 15.90
N ILE A 169 17.00 -29.89 14.97
CA ILE A 169 16.44 -29.43 13.69
C ILE A 169 16.00 -30.67 12.92
N THR A 170 14.69 -30.90 12.86
CA THR A 170 14.15 -32.07 12.16
C THR A 170 14.08 -31.82 10.65
N GLU A 171 14.11 -32.89 9.85
CA GLU A 171 13.95 -32.81 8.39
C GLU A 171 12.61 -32.15 8.00
N ASP A 172 11.57 -32.32 8.84
CA ASP A 172 10.28 -31.65 8.75
C ASP A 172 10.38 -30.12 8.97
N ASP A 173 11.27 -29.66 9.86
CA ASP A 173 11.51 -28.23 10.08
C ASP A 173 12.19 -27.57 8.87
N ILE A 174 13.11 -28.27 8.20
CA ILE A 174 13.75 -27.79 6.96
C ILE A 174 12.73 -27.74 5.81
N LYS A 175 11.91 -28.79 5.68
CA LYS A 175 10.86 -28.86 4.67
C LYS A 175 9.83 -27.75 4.85
N SER A 176 9.39 -27.48 6.08
CA SER A 176 8.44 -26.40 6.37
C SER A 176 9.02 -25.01 6.07
N LYS A 177 10.32 -24.78 6.33
CA LYS A 177 11.01 -23.53 5.97
C LYS A 177 11.09 -23.33 4.45
N ASN A 178 11.46 -24.37 3.70
CA ASN A 178 11.54 -24.29 2.23
C ASN A 178 10.16 -24.09 1.59
N ILE A 179 9.11 -24.71 2.16
CA ILE A 179 7.72 -24.49 1.72
C ILE A 179 7.33 -23.03 1.93
N ARG A 180 7.57 -22.47 3.11
CA ARG A 180 7.27 -21.06 3.42
C ARG A 180 8.02 -20.11 2.49
N GLN A 181 9.29 -20.38 2.23
CA GLN A 181 10.09 -19.58 1.30
C GLN A 181 9.48 -19.58 -0.11
N THR A 182 9.00 -20.74 -0.57
CA THR A 182 8.34 -20.86 -1.87
C THR A 182 7.00 -20.11 -1.91
N GLU A 183 6.19 -20.20 -0.85
CA GLU A 183 4.90 -19.49 -0.73
C GLU A 183 5.10 -17.97 -0.83
N LEU A 184 6.04 -17.42 -0.06
CA LEU A 184 6.37 -15.99 -0.07
C LEU A 184 6.80 -15.49 -1.46
N LEU A 185 7.59 -16.27 -2.17
CA LEU A 185 8.04 -15.91 -3.52
C LEU A 185 6.90 -15.97 -4.53
N VAL A 186 6.02 -16.97 -4.45
CA VAL A 186 4.84 -17.10 -5.33
C VAL A 186 3.89 -15.92 -5.10
N ASP A 187 3.64 -15.55 -3.84
CA ASP A 187 2.79 -14.42 -3.50
C ASP A 187 3.37 -13.10 -4.02
N LEU A 188 4.68 -12.88 -3.86
CA LEU A 188 5.37 -11.72 -4.42
C LEU A 188 5.22 -11.69 -5.95
N ARG A 189 5.52 -12.80 -6.62
CA ARG A 189 5.42 -12.89 -8.08
C ARG A 189 4.00 -12.60 -8.57
N GLU A 190 2.97 -13.15 -7.91
CA GLU A 190 1.59 -12.89 -8.30
C GLU A 190 1.21 -11.42 -8.09
N SER A 191 1.65 -10.79 -7.00
CA SER A 191 1.42 -9.35 -6.79
C SER A 191 2.07 -8.47 -7.87
N ILE A 192 3.29 -8.82 -8.30
CA ILE A 192 4.00 -8.16 -9.41
C ILE A 192 3.23 -8.33 -10.72
N LEU A 193 2.76 -9.54 -11.01
CA LEU A 193 2.01 -9.83 -12.22
C LEU A 193 0.63 -9.14 -12.23
N GLN A 194 -0.02 -8.95 -11.09
CA GLN A 194 -1.26 -8.17 -11.01
C GLN A 194 -1.04 -6.71 -11.39
N VAL A 195 0.01 -6.08 -10.84
CA VAL A 195 0.42 -4.72 -11.23
C VAL A 195 0.70 -4.67 -12.74
N ALA A 196 1.52 -5.59 -13.25
CA ALA A 196 1.88 -5.62 -14.67
C ALA A 196 0.65 -5.83 -15.60
N ARG A 197 -0.28 -6.71 -15.23
CA ARG A 197 -1.53 -6.94 -15.97
C ARG A 197 -2.43 -5.71 -15.97
N HIS A 198 -2.44 -4.91 -14.90
CA HIS A 198 -3.16 -3.64 -14.87
C HIS A 198 -2.63 -2.69 -15.96
N PHE A 199 -1.32 -2.48 -16.04
CA PHE A 199 -0.71 -1.67 -17.10
C PHE A 199 -1.08 -2.16 -18.50
N LEU A 200 -0.98 -3.47 -18.75
CA LEU A 200 -1.28 -4.03 -20.07
C LEU A 200 -2.77 -3.95 -20.44
N THR A 201 -3.66 -3.99 -19.45
CA THR A 201 -5.11 -3.86 -19.68
C THR A 201 -5.49 -2.41 -19.97
N THR A 202 -4.92 -1.47 -19.22
CA THR A 202 -5.18 -0.03 -19.37
C THR A 202 -4.51 0.53 -20.62
N GLU A 203 -3.31 0.05 -20.97
CA GLU A 203 -2.53 0.50 -22.12
C GLU A 203 -2.05 -0.68 -22.99
N PRO A 204 -2.91 -1.23 -23.87
CA PRO A 204 -2.58 -2.41 -24.69
C PRO A 204 -1.36 -2.23 -25.61
N LYS A 205 -0.98 -0.98 -25.92
CA LYS A 205 0.21 -0.66 -26.72
C LYS A 205 1.50 -1.17 -26.06
N LEU A 206 1.55 -1.23 -24.72
CA LEU A 206 2.70 -1.73 -23.97
C LEU A 206 2.92 -3.24 -24.16
N CYS A 207 1.91 -4.00 -24.58
CA CYS A 207 1.97 -5.47 -24.68
C CYS A 207 3.04 -5.98 -25.68
N LYS A 208 3.41 -5.19 -26.69
CA LYS A 208 4.38 -5.61 -27.71
C LYS A 208 5.83 -5.63 -27.19
N ASP A 209 6.13 -4.74 -26.24
CA ASP A 209 7.50 -4.47 -25.79
C ASP A 209 7.76 -4.91 -24.34
N THR A 210 6.76 -5.50 -23.68
CA THR A 210 6.82 -5.87 -22.26
C THR A 210 7.00 -7.38 -22.06
N ALA A 211 8.01 -7.77 -21.27
CA ALA A 211 8.22 -9.15 -20.85
C ALA A 211 7.68 -9.38 -19.42
N LEU A 212 6.75 -10.34 -19.26
CA LEU A 212 6.19 -10.72 -17.95
C LEU A 212 6.88 -11.93 -17.31
N ILE A 213 7.92 -12.46 -17.95
CA ILE A 213 8.70 -13.57 -17.44
C ILE A 213 10.02 -12.99 -16.94
N ALA A 214 10.32 -13.20 -15.66
CA ALA A 214 11.58 -12.78 -15.07
C ALA A 214 12.75 -13.49 -15.75
N ASP A 215 13.78 -12.73 -16.08
CA ASP A 215 15.04 -13.23 -16.63
C ASP A 215 16.05 -13.41 -15.48
N TYR A 216 16.35 -14.67 -15.18
CA TYR A 216 17.30 -15.08 -14.13
C TYR A 216 18.71 -15.34 -14.67
N SER A 217 19.00 -14.96 -15.92
CA SER A 217 20.34 -15.09 -16.49
C SER A 217 21.32 -14.10 -15.85
N ILE A 218 22.59 -14.49 -15.76
CA ILE A 218 23.67 -13.65 -15.20
C ILE A 218 23.86 -12.41 -16.08
N GLU A 219 23.69 -12.55 -17.39
CA GLU A 219 23.79 -11.48 -18.39
C GLU A 219 22.73 -10.39 -18.18
N SER A 220 21.55 -10.75 -17.66
CA SER A 220 20.50 -9.79 -17.29
C SER A 220 20.95 -8.92 -16.11
N HIS A 221 21.53 -9.55 -15.09
CA HIS A 221 21.99 -8.87 -13.87
C HIS A 221 23.09 -7.84 -14.15
N THR A 222 24.05 -8.15 -15.02
CA THR A 222 25.14 -7.23 -15.34
C THR A 222 24.68 -5.98 -16.09
N LYS A 223 23.51 -6.05 -16.74
CA LYS A 223 22.91 -4.93 -17.49
C LYS A 223 22.04 -4.01 -16.64
N ASP A 224 21.66 -4.39 -15.42
CA ASP A 224 20.73 -3.61 -14.59
C ASP A 224 21.19 -2.16 -14.38
N HIS A 225 22.47 -2.00 -14.04
CA HIS A 225 23.04 -0.69 -13.79
C HIS A 225 23.13 0.15 -15.08
N GLU A 226 23.49 -0.47 -16.21
CA GLU A 226 23.52 0.21 -17.50
C GLU A 226 22.11 0.64 -17.94
N GLN A 227 21.12 -0.23 -17.76
CA GLN A 227 19.71 0.09 -18.05
C GLN A 227 19.22 1.24 -17.19
N TYR A 228 19.54 1.24 -15.89
CA TYR A 228 19.24 2.35 -14.99
C TYR A 228 19.85 3.67 -15.49
N LEU A 229 21.15 3.67 -15.82
CA LEU A 229 21.83 4.86 -16.33
C LEU A 229 21.21 5.35 -17.65
N ASN A 230 20.86 4.44 -18.56
CA ASN A 230 20.26 4.77 -19.85
C ASN A 230 18.86 5.35 -19.70
N VAL A 231 18.03 4.76 -18.83
CA VAL A 231 16.70 5.31 -18.50
C VAL A 231 16.88 6.68 -17.85
N SER A 232 17.77 6.83 -16.87
CA SER A 232 17.97 8.10 -16.18
C SER A 232 18.49 9.21 -17.09
N ARG A 233 19.27 8.88 -18.14
CA ARG A 233 19.76 9.83 -19.15
C ARG A 233 18.70 10.25 -20.17
N THR A 234 17.65 9.44 -20.34
CA THR A 234 16.58 9.65 -21.34
C THR A 234 15.27 10.14 -20.72
N ARG A 235 15.29 10.50 -19.42
CA ARG A 235 14.16 11.11 -18.72
C ARG A 235 13.85 12.49 -19.33
N ASN A 236 12.72 12.60 -20.01
CA ASN A 236 12.18 13.89 -20.45
C ASN A 236 11.32 14.47 -19.33
N ARG A 237 11.55 15.74 -18.99
CA ARG A 237 10.70 16.45 -18.02
C ARG A 237 9.27 16.49 -18.54
N ARG A 238 8.27 16.44 -17.65
CA ARG A 238 6.86 16.49 -18.01
C ARG A 238 6.09 17.42 -17.09
N ALA A 239 4.95 17.92 -17.54
CA ALA A 239 4.03 18.69 -16.72
C ALA A 239 2.58 18.27 -16.97
N LYS A 240 1.78 18.24 -15.91
CA LYS A 240 0.34 18.03 -15.97
C LYS A 240 -0.34 19.37 -16.09
N ALA A 241 -1.20 19.52 -17.09
CA ALA A 241 -2.02 20.70 -17.24
C ALA A 241 -3.00 20.84 -16.07
N LEU A 242 -2.94 21.96 -15.35
CA LEU A 242 -3.89 22.31 -14.29
C LEU A 242 -5.14 23.00 -14.85
N LEU A 243 -5.01 23.58 -16.05
CA LEU A 243 -6.00 24.38 -16.74
C LEU A 243 -6.02 24.03 -18.23
N ASP A 244 -7.09 24.41 -18.93
CA ASP A 244 -7.14 24.36 -20.38
C ASP A 244 -6.32 25.52 -20.97
N PHE A 245 -5.64 25.28 -22.08
CA PHE A 245 -4.93 26.29 -22.86
C PHE A 245 -5.26 26.11 -24.34
N GLU A 246 -5.99 27.06 -24.92
CA GLU A 246 -6.35 27.04 -26.33
C GLU A 246 -5.20 27.60 -27.17
N ARG A 247 -4.85 26.85 -28.22
CA ARG A 247 -3.86 27.27 -29.22
C ARG A 247 -4.49 28.31 -30.15
N ASN A 248 -3.94 29.52 -30.18
CA ASN A 248 -4.34 30.58 -31.11
C ASN A 248 -3.35 30.72 -32.26
N ASP A 249 -2.05 30.59 -31.96
CA ASP A 249 -0.97 30.74 -32.94
C ASP A 249 -0.25 29.41 -33.23
N ASP A 250 0.48 29.37 -34.35
CA ASP A 250 1.10 28.12 -34.81
C ASP A 250 2.27 27.65 -33.94
N ASP A 251 2.89 28.56 -33.19
CA ASP A 251 3.97 28.31 -32.25
C ASP A 251 3.49 27.95 -30.84
N GLU A 252 2.20 28.09 -30.53
CA GLU A 252 1.59 27.71 -29.25
C GLU A 252 1.24 26.22 -29.19
N LEU A 253 1.39 25.62 -28.00
CA LEU A 253 0.96 24.25 -27.72
C LEU A 253 -0.34 24.24 -26.92
N GLY A 254 -1.46 23.98 -27.58
CA GLY A 254 -2.76 23.84 -26.90
C GLY A 254 -2.92 22.49 -26.18
N PHE A 255 -3.58 22.51 -25.03
CA PHE A 255 -3.85 21.34 -24.19
C PHE A 255 -5.10 21.52 -23.33
N ARG A 256 -5.61 20.43 -22.78
CA ARG A 256 -6.70 20.41 -21.80
C ARG A 256 -6.19 20.13 -20.40
N LYS A 257 -6.94 20.53 -19.39
CA LYS A 257 -6.72 20.18 -18.00
C LYS A 257 -6.57 18.66 -17.86
N ASN A 258 -5.54 18.25 -17.12
CA ASN A 258 -5.02 16.90 -16.93
C ASN A 258 -4.23 16.30 -18.10
N ASP A 259 -4.04 16.99 -19.22
CA ASP A 259 -3.11 16.54 -20.26
C ASP A 259 -1.68 16.53 -19.72
N VAL A 260 -0.88 15.56 -20.16
CA VAL A 260 0.52 15.42 -19.77
C VAL A 260 1.41 15.84 -20.92
N ILE A 261 2.10 16.96 -20.71
CA ILE A 261 2.94 17.62 -21.71
C ILE A 261 4.39 17.23 -21.46
N THR A 262 5.10 16.83 -22.50
CA THR A 262 6.55 16.61 -22.42
C THR A 262 7.26 17.95 -22.52
N ILE A 263 7.96 18.36 -21.48
CA ILE A 263 8.72 19.61 -21.45
C ILE A 263 10.05 19.40 -22.18
N ILE A 264 10.28 20.18 -23.23
CA ILE A 264 11.50 20.17 -24.02
C ILE A 264 12.49 21.24 -23.55
N SER A 265 11.99 22.41 -23.13
CA SER A 265 12.84 23.51 -22.64
C SER A 265 12.12 24.36 -21.60
N GLN A 266 12.86 24.70 -20.54
CA GLN A 266 12.44 25.61 -19.45
C GLN A 266 13.40 26.80 -19.33
N ASN A 267 13.99 27.24 -20.45
CA ASN A 267 14.97 28.32 -20.44
C ASN A 267 14.37 29.67 -19.98
N ASP A 268 13.05 29.80 -20.02
CA ASP A 268 12.28 30.96 -19.59
C ASP A 268 11.37 30.58 -18.41
N GLU A 269 11.25 31.47 -17.42
CA GLU A 269 10.50 31.22 -16.19
C GLU A 269 8.96 31.20 -16.39
N HIS A 270 8.48 31.79 -17.47
CA HIS A 270 7.05 31.99 -17.73
C HIS A 270 6.54 31.24 -18.95
N CYS A 271 7.44 30.95 -19.90
CA CYS A 271 7.10 30.35 -21.18
C CYS A 271 7.95 29.10 -21.45
N TRP A 272 7.34 27.92 -21.41
CA TRP A 272 8.04 26.64 -21.64
C TRP A 272 7.72 26.09 -23.01
N VAL A 273 8.66 25.35 -23.60
CA VAL A 273 8.42 24.63 -24.86
C VAL A 273 8.15 23.17 -24.53
N GLY A 274 7.08 22.60 -25.06
CA GLY A 274 6.75 21.20 -24.87
C GLY A 274 6.22 20.50 -26.10
N GLU A 275 5.93 19.22 -25.93
CA GLU A 275 5.33 18.33 -26.91
C GLU A 275 4.11 17.61 -26.33
N LEU A 276 3.02 17.59 -27.07
CA LEU A 276 1.81 16.83 -26.76
C LEU A 276 1.24 16.27 -28.06
N ASN A 277 0.98 14.95 -28.11
CA ASN A 277 0.44 14.26 -29.30
C ASN A 277 1.23 14.51 -30.61
N GLY A 278 2.55 14.66 -30.51
CA GLY A 278 3.44 14.95 -31.65
C GLY A 278 3.41 16.41 -32.14
N LEU A 279 2.62 17.28 -31.48
CA LEU A 279 2.64 18.72 -31.70
C LEU A 279 3.59 19.36 -30.70
N ARG A 280 4.43 20.29 -31.19
CA ARG A 280 5.41 21.01 -30.38
C ARG A 280 5.13 22.51 -30.45
N GLY A 281 5.18 23.16 -29.30
CA GLY A 281 4.95 24.60 -29.18
C GLY A 281 5.24 25.11 -27.78
N TRP A 282 5.11 26.42 -27.58
CA TRP A 282 5.27 27.04 -26.28
C TRP A 282 3.96 27.08 -25.49
N PHE A 283 4.06 27.12 -24.18
CA PHE A 283 2.92 27.28 -23.28
C PHE A 283 3.27 27.98 -21.95
N PRO A 284 2.30 28.59 -21.26
CA PRO A 284 2.55 29.24 -19.97
C PRO A 284 2.87 28.25 -18.84
N ALA A 285 4.02 28.41 -18.18
CA ALA A 285 4.46 27.55 -17.08
C ALA A 285 3.46 27.49 -15.91
N LYS A 286 2.75 28.59 -15.64
CA LYS A 286 1.73 28.69 -14.58
C LYS A 286 0.48 27.81 -14.79
N PHE A 287 0.26 27.31 -16.00
CA PHE A 287 -0.93 26.51 -16.32
C PHE A 287 -0.68 25.02 -16.12
N VAL A 288 0.54 24.65 -15.74
CA VAL A 288 0.94 23.27 -15.57
C VAL A 288 1.60 23.09 -14.20
N GLU A 289 1.48 21.90 -13.67
CA GLU A 289 2.26 21.43 -12.53
C GLU A 289 3.36 20.53 -13.09
N VAL A 290 4.62 20.88 -12.83
CA VAL A 290 5.74 19.99 -13.21
C VAL A 290 5.52 18.67 -12.50
N LEU A 291 5.40 17.61 -13.29
CA LEU A 291 5.42 16.27 -12.77
C LEU A 291 6.90 15.97 -12.47
N ASP A 292 7.26 15.74 -11.21
CA ASP A 292 8.58 15.23 -10.82
C ASP A 292 8.66 13.75 -11.26
N GLU A 293 8.58 13.53 -12.57
CA GLU A 293 8.48 12.20 -13.15
C GLU A 293 9.83 11.77 -13.66
N ARG A 294 10.40 10.91 -12.84
CA ARG A 294 11.68 10.23 -12.99
C ARG A 294 11.52 8.86 -13.68
N SER A 295 10.46 8.66 -14.45
CA SER A 295 10.14 7.38 -15.09
C SER A 295 10.11 7.51 -16.62
N LYS A 296 10.00 6.36 -17.31
CA LYS A 296 9.78 6.24 -18.76
C LYS A 296 8.56 7.06 -19.24
N GLN A 297 8.18 6.93 -20.52
CA GLN A 297 6.98 7.56 -21.09
C GLN A 297 5.77 7.41 -20.14
N TYR A 298 5.06 8.52 -19.89
CA TYR A 298 3.99 8.61 -18.91
C TYR A 298 2.95 7.54 -19.19
N SER A 299 2.44 6.92 -18.12
CA SER A 299 1.38 5.95 -18.21
C SER A 299 0.30 6.31 -17.21
N CYS A 300 -0.91 6.52 -17.70
CA CYS A 300 -2.06 6.81 -16.86
C CYS A 300 -2.43 5.62 -15.95
N ALA A 301 -2.00 4.42 -16.32
CA ALA A 301 -2.16 3.21 -15.52
C ALA A 301 -1.29 3.21 -14.25
N GLY A 302 -0.20 3.97 -14.25
CA GLY A 302 0.75 4.06 -13.12
C GLY A 302 0.54 5.25 -12.20
N ASP A 303 -0.41 6.14 -12.52
CA ASP A 303 -0.66 7.40 -11.82
C ASP A 303 -1.80 7.23 -10.81
N ASP A 304 -1.50 7.32 -9.51
CA ASP A 304 -2.51 7.13 -8.45
C ASP A 304 -3.50 8.30 -8.32
N SER A 305 -3.24 9.43 -8.97
CA SER A 305 -4.23 10.52 -9.11
C SER A 305 -5.26 10.27 -10.22
N VAL A 306 -5.00 9.31 -11.12
CA VAL A 306 -5.84 8.98 -12.28
C VAL A 306 -6.49 7.61 -12.14
N SER A 307 -5.71 6.60 -11.74
CA SER A 307 -6.15 5.21 -11.59
C SER A 307 -6.09 4.79 -10.13
N GLU A 308 -7.20 4.87 -9.39
CA GLU A 308 -7.25 4.44 -7.98
C GLU A 308 -6.87 2.96 -7.81
N ALA A 309 -7.10 2.14 -8.83
CA ALA A 309 -6.74 0.72 -8.84
C ALA A 309 -5.23 0.49 -8.64
N ILE A 310 -4.36 1.38 -9.12
CA ILE A 310 -2.91 1.22 -8.94
C ILE A 310 -2.51 1.38 -7.46
N THR A 311 -3.24 2.20 -6.71
CA THR A 311 -3.04 2.40 -5.28
C THR A 311 -3.27 1.10 -4.52
N ASP A 312 -4.40 0.44 -4.78
CA ASP A 312 -4.76 -0.83 -4.15
C ASP A 312 -3.80 -1.95 -4.52
N LEU A 313 -3.41 -2.04 -5.80
CA LEU A 313 -2.46 -3.04 -6.26
C LEU A 313 -1.09 -2.83 -5.59
N VAL A 314 -0.55 -1.62 -5.61
CA VAL A 314 0.78 -1.37 -5.04
C VAL A 314 0.76 -1.44 -3.52
N ARG A 315 -0.07 -0.64 -2.84
CA ARG A 315 -0.05 -0.53 -1.37
C ARG A 315 -0.77 -1.68 -0.68
N GLY A 316 -1.80 -2.23 -1.30
CA GLY A 316 -2.63 -3.30 -0.74
C GLY A 316 -2.15 -4.72 -1.09
N THR A 317 -1.39 -4.92 -2.17
CA THR A 317 -0.92 -6.27 -2.56
C THR A 317 0.61 -6.40 -2.65
N LEU A 318 1.28 -5.55 -3.44
CA LEU A 318 2.73 -5.64 -3.65
C LEU A 318 3.51 -5.30 -2.38
N CYS A 319 3.16 -4.23 -1.69
CA CYS A 319 3.86 -3.81 -0.48
C CYS A 319 3.78 -4.85 0.66
N PRO A 320 2.61 -5.44 0.99
CA PRO A 320 2.55 -6.52 1.96
C PRO A 320 3.38 -7.75 1.55
N ALA A 321 3.37 -8.15 0.28
CA ALA A 321 4.17 -9.27 -0.20
C ALA A 321 5.68 -8.98 -0.05
N MET A 322 6.12 -7.77 -0.43
CA MET A 322 7.49 -7.32 -0.22
C MET A 322 7.87 -7.31 1.26
N LYS A 323 6.99 -6.78 2.13
CA LYS A 323 7.22 -6.75 3.57
C LYS A 323 7.45 -8.16 4.11
N GLN A 324 6.64 -9.13 3.72
CA GLN A 324 6.82 -10.52 4.18
C GLN A 324 8.15 -11.13 3.74
N VAL A 325 8.63 -10.80 2.54
CA VAL A 325 9.98 -11.21 2.07
C VAL A 325 11.07 -10.56 2.91
N LEU A 326 10.93 -9.27 3.24
CA LEU A 326 11.86 -8.56 4.13
C LEU A 326 11.77 -9.02 5.58
N GLU A 327 10.62 -9.48 6.08
CA GLU A 327 10.51 -10.00 7.44
C GLU A 327 11.04 -11.44 7.58
N HIS A 328 11.22 -12.15 6.45
CA HIS A 328 11.65 -13.53 6.44
C HIS A 328 13.05 -13.68 7.04
N GLY A 329 13.10 -14.20 8.27
CA GLY A 329 14.36 -14.47 8.97
C GLY A 329 15.00 -13.26 9.64
N MET A 330 14.25 -12.18 9.87
CA MET A 330 14.69 -11.10 10.77
C MET A 330 14.90 -11.63 12.19
N LYS A 331 16.01 -11.24 12.82
CA LYS A 331 16.35 -11.55 14.22
C LYS A 331 15.51 -10.68 15.14
N ARG A 332 14.81 -11.31 16.09
CA ARG A 332 14.12 -10.58 17.16
C ARG A 332 15.08 -10.33 18.34
N PRO A 333 15.14 -9.12 18.89
CA PRO A 333 15.99 -8.84 20.05
C PRO A 333 15.50 -9.62 21.28
N HIS A 334 16.42 -10.14 22.10
CA HIS A 334 16.11 -11.02 23.24
C HIS A 334 15.64 -10.21 24.47
N PHE A 335 14.49 -10.63 25.03
CA PHE A 335 13.89 -10.35 26.36
C PHE A 335 13.71 -8.90 26.87
N LEU A 336 14.47 -7.91 26.40
CA LEU A 336 14.29 -6.46 26.68
C LEU A 336 14.22 -5.65 25.37
N GLY A 337 13.94 -6.33 24.26
CA GLY A 337 14.30 -5.89 22.92
C GLY A 337 13.46 -4.75 22.34
N GLY A 338 14.16 -3.76 21.78
CA GLY A 338 13.57 -2.65 21.01
C GLY A 338 12.83 -3.10 19.74
N PRO A 339 12.26 -2.15 18.98
CA PRO A 339 11.45 -2.45 17.80
C PRO A 339 12.22 -3.28 16.77
N CYS A 340 11.55 -4.26 16.17
CA CYS A 340 12.07 -5.11 15.09
C CYS A 340 11.17 -4.93 13.88
N HIS A 341 11.67 -4.24 12.84
CA HIS A 341 10.90 -3.90 11.66
C HIS A 341 11.84 -3.71 10.44
N PRO A 342 11.43 -4.09 9.21
CA PRO A 342 12.24 -3.88 8.00
C PRO A 342 12.72 -2.45 7.81
N TRP A 343 11.91 -1.46 8.20
CA TRP A 343 12.28 -0.03 8.11
C TRP A 343 13.60 0.30 8.81
N LEU A 344 13.82 -0.22 10.02
CA LEU A 344 15.03 0.06 10.81
C LEU A 344 16.28 -0.54 10.14
N PHE A 345 16.13 -1.74 9.57
CA PHE A 345 17.19 -2.37 8.78
C PHE A 345 17.52 -1.51 7.55
N ILE A 346 16.50 -1.06 6.82
CA ILE A 346 16.66 -0.24 5.60
C ILE A 346 17.36 1.08 5.94
N GLU A 347 16.95 1.74 7.02
CA GLU A 347 17.54 3.01 7.47
C GLU A 347 19.02 2.86 7.82
N GLU A 348 19.38 1.82 8.57
CA GLU A 348 20.77 1.53 8.92
C GLU A 348 21.60 1.17 7.68
N ALA A 349 21.09 0.29 6.80
CA ALA A 349 21.77 -0.11 5.58
C ALA A 349 22.00 1.07 4.63
N ALA A 350 20.97 1.87 4.36
CA ALA A 350 21.06 3.04 3.48
C ALA A 350 22.09 4.07 4.00
N THR A 351 22.17 4.25 5.32
CA THR A 351 23.16 5.14 5.94
C THR A 351 24.58 4.57 5.81
N ARG A 352 24.75 3.27 6.03
CA ARG A 352 26.05 2.58 5.98
C ARG A 352 26.68 2.59 4.59
N GLU A 353 25.87 2.48 3.53
CA GLU A 353 26.36 2.46 2.15
C GLU A 353 26.98 3.80 1.71
N VAL A 354 26.49 4.93 2.23
CA VAL A 354 27.02 6.26 1.91
C VAL A 354 28.07 6.78 2.89
N GLU A 355 28.31 6.07 4.00
CA GLU A 355 29.16 6.54 5.11
C GLU A 355 30.61 6.81 4.68
N ARG A 356 31.18 5.95 3.81
CA ARG A 356 32.58 6.07 3.36
C ARG A 356 32.85 7.35 2.59
N ASP A 357 31.86 7.86 1.86
CA ASP A 357 31.93 9.06 1.04
C ASP A 357 30.95 10.14 1.52
N PHE A 358 30.56 10.10 2.81
CA PHE A 358 29.44 10.89 3.34
C PHE A 358 29.56 12.38 3.03
N ASN A 359 30.73 12.99 3.25
CA ASN A 359 30.91 14.42 2.98
C ASN A 359 30.71 14.77 1.48
N SER A 360 31.14 13.88 0.58
CA SER A 360 30.98 14.05 -0.88
C SER A 360 29.52 13.85 -1.29
N VAL A 361 28.89 12.77 -0.80
CA VAL A 361 27.49 12.45 -1.05
C VAL A 361 26.58 13.53 -0.49
N TYR A 362 26.77 13.92 0.78
CA TYR A 362 26.01 14.97 1.43
C TYR A 362 26.17 16.30 0.70
N SER A 363 27.40 16.71 0.36
CA SER A 363 27.63 17.93 -0.43
C SER A 363 26.90 17.86 -1.77
N ARG A 364 26.91 16.71 -2.46
CA ARG A 364 26.21 16.54 -3.74
C ARG A 364 24.70 16.55 -3.60
N LEU A 365 24.14 15.88 -2.60
CA LEU A 365 22.71 15.88 -2.30
C LEU A 365 22.21 17.27 -1.90
N VAL A 366 23.00 18.00 -1.09
CA VAL A 366 22.72 19.39 -0.73
C VAL A 366 22.78 20.26 -1.98
N LEU A 367 23.82 20.15 -2.80
CA LEU A 367 23.95 20.91 -4.05
C LEU A 367 22.82 20.59 -5.04
N CYS A 368 22.44 19.31 -5.19
CA CYS A 368 21.27 18.91 -5.97
C CYS A 368 20.01 19.56 -5.43
N LYS A 369 19.78 19.56 -4.11
CA LYS A 369 18.60 20.20 -3.51
C LYS A 369 18.62 21.73 -3.63
N THR A 370 19.77 22.38 -3.45
CA THR A 370 19.88 23.85 -3.41
C THR A 370 19.90 24.48 -4.79
N TYR A 371 20.62 23.87 -5.72
CA TYR A 371 20.76 24.36 -7.09
C TYR A 371 19.89 23.58 -8.09
N ARG A 372 19.06 22.65 -7.60
CA ARG A 372 18.22 21.79 -8.44
C ARG A 372 19.05 21.03 -9.50
N LEU A 373 20.29 20.64 -9.17
CA LEU A 373 21.21 19.98 -10.12
C LEU A 373 20.81 18.54 -10.45
N ASP A 374 19.86 17.97 -9.71
CA ASP A 374 19.11 16.79 -10.12
C ASP A 374 18.23 17.06 -11.36
N GLU A 375 17.88 18.31 -11.61
CA GLU A 375 17.24 18.75 -12.85
C GLU A 375 18.24 18.78 -14.04
N ASP A 376 19.56 18.81 -13.81
CA ASP A 376 20.61 18.85 -14.86
C ASP A 376 21.13 17.46 -15.30
N GLY A 377 20.40 16.39 -14.97
CA GLY A 377 20.69 15.04 -15.49
C GLY A 377 21.89 14.34 -14.87
N LYS A 378 22.40 14.80 -13.71
CA LYS A 378 23.34 14.00 -12.91
C LYS A 378 22.61 12.85 -12.25
N VAL A 379 22.82 11.65 -12.79
CA VAL A 379 22.27 10.39 -12.28
C VAL A 379 22.90 10.10 -10.92
N LEU A 380 22.11 10.18 -9.84
CA LEU A 380 22.51 9.66 -8.53
C LEU A 380 22.72 8.15 -8.64
N THR A 381 23.62 7.57 -7.87
CA THR A 381 23.71 6.11 -7.83
C THR A 381 22.48 5.53 -7.10
N PRO A 382 22.12 4.25 -7.30
CA PRO A 382 21.01 3.63 -6.55
C PRO A 382 21.16 3.76 -5.03
N GLU A 383 22.38 3.70 -4.50
CA GLU A 383 22.72 3.86 -3.08
C GLU A 383 22.43 5.30 -2.60
N GLU A 384 22.89 6.30 -3.34
CA GLU A 384 22.69 7.72 -3.02
C GLU A 384 21.21 8.09 -3.10
N LEU A 385 20.50 7.54 -4.08
CA LEU A 385 19.07 7.74 -4.26
C LEU A 385 18.28 7.05 -3.14
N LEU A 386 18.65 5.82 -2.75
CA LEU A 386 18.04 5.13 -1.60
C LEU A 386 18.19 5.96 -0.33
N TYR A 387 19.41 6.41 -0.02
CA TYR A 387 19.68 7.25 1.14
C TYR A 387 18.84 8.54 1.11
N ARG A 388 18.81 9.25 -0.03
CA ARG A 388 17.99 10.45 -0.20
C ARG A 388 16.50 10.19 0.07
N CYS A 389 15.95 9.12 -0.49
CA CYS A 389 14.54 8.75 -0.32
C CYS A 389 14.21 8.38 1.12
N VAL A 390 15.07 7.60 1.80
CA VAL A 390 14.89 7.26 3.22
C VAL A 390 14.88 8.52 4.09
N GLN A 391 15.81 9.44 3.88
CA GLN A 391 15.85 10.71 4.63
C GLN A 391 14.61 11.57 4.37
N ALA A 392 14.14 11.63 3.12
CA ALA A 392 12.92 12.35 2.76
C ALA A 392 11.66 11.75 3.41
N VAL A 393 11.54 10.42 3.41
CA VAL A 393 10.44 9.71 4.07
C VAL A 393 10.50 9.93 5.58
N ASN A 394 11.66 9.80 6.23
CA ASN A 394 11.79 10.09 7.66
C ASN A 394 11.33 11.51 7.98
N LEU A 395 11.84 12.52 7.29
CA LEU A 395 11.46 13.91 7.53
C LEU A 395 9.94 14.14 7.41
N THR A 396 9.32 13.65 6.34
CA THR A 396 7.89 13.89 6.08
C THR A 396 6.98 13.07 7.00
N HIS A 397 7.33 11.81 7.23
CA HIS A 397 6.48 10.85 7.94
C HIS A 397 6.63 10.97 9.46
N ASP A 398 7.82 11.30 9.97
CA ASP A 398 8.02 11.55 11.41
C ASP A 398 7.28 12.81 11.86
N ASN A 399 7.28 13.86 11.04
CA ASN A 399 6.49 15.07 11.26
C ASN A 399 4.97 14.79 11.30
N ALA A 400 4.52 13.73 10.63
CA ALA A 400 3.14 13.26 10.64
C ALA A 400 2.87 12.16 11.67
N HIS A 401 3.86 11.78 12.49
CA HIS A 401 3.79 10.66 13.43
C HIS A 401 3.35 9.33 12.79
N ALA A 402 3.73 9.11 11.52
CA ALA A 402 3.32 7.93 10.78
C ALA A 402 4.08 6.67 11.22
N GLN A 403 3.39 5.52 11.15
CA GLN A 403 3.96 4.22 11.51
C GLN A 403 5.02 3.75 10.50
N MET A 404 5.90 2.85 10.91
CA MET A 404 6.97 2.32 10.05
C MET A 404 6.45 1.57 8.81
N ASP A 405 5.26 0.98 8.90
CA ASP A 405 4.59 0.35 7.75
C ASP A 405 4.16 1.36 6.69
N VAL A 406 3.80 2.58 7.11
CA VAL A 406 3.51 3.68 6.18
C VAL A 406 4.81 4.10 5.51
N LYS A 407 5.87 4.32 6.29
CA LYS A 407 7.20 4.68 5.75
C LYS A 407 7.71 3.65 4.73
N LEU A 408 7.60 2.35 5.04
CA LEU A 408 8.03 1.27 4.15
C LEU A 408 7.25 1.30 2.82
N ARG A 409 5.93 1.48 2.88
CA ARG A 409 5.09 1.57 1.68
C ARG A 409 5.43 2.78 0.82
N SER A 410 5.64 3.93 1.45
CA SER A 410 6.05 5.17 0.76
C SER A 410 7.40 5.00 0.08
N LEU A 411 8.37 4.34 0.73
CA LEU A 411 9.65 4.03 0.11
C LEU A 411 9.50 3.07 -1.07
N ILE A 412 8.69 2.01 -0.96
CA ILE A 412 8.43 1.11 -2.10
C ILE A 412 7.83 1.89 -3.27
N CYS A 413 6.89 2.80 -3.02
CA CYS A 413 6.31 3.66 -4.05
C CYS A 413 7.37 4.55 -4.72
N LEU A 414 8.27 5.16 -3.94
CA LEU A 414 9.40 5.92 -4.49
C LEU A 414 10.32 5.04 -5.35
N GLY A 415 10.62 3.82 -4.91
CA GLY A 415 11.43 2.88 -5.67
C GLY A 415 10.79 2.45 -7.00
N LEU A 416 9.45 2.40 -7.06
CA LEU A 416 8.69 2.15 -8.29
C LEU A 416 8.68 3.37 -9.20
N ASN A 417 8.44 4.56 -8.66
CA ASN A 417 8.50 5.83 -9.41
C ASN A 417 9.87 6.02 -10.07
N GLU A 418 10.94 5.66 -9.35
CA GLU A 418 12.31 5.72 -9.83
C GLU A 418 12.72 4.51 -10.67
N GLN A 419 11.90 3.45 -10.71
CA GLN A 419 12.15 2.19 -11.40
C GLN A 419 13.40 1.43 -10.89
N VAL A 420 13.83 1.70 -9.66
CA VAL A 420 15.06 1.15 -9.04
C VAL A 420 14.79 0.19 -7.89
N LEU A 421 13.54 -0.17 -7.60
CA LEU A 421 13.21 -1.03 -6.44
C LEU A 421 14.02 -2.33 -6.39
N HIS A 422 14.30 -2.95 -7.54
CA HIS A 422 15.14 -4.14 -7.67
C HIS A 422 16.62 -3.88 -7.38
N LEU A 423 17.14 -2.70 -7.73
CA LEU A 423 18.50 -2.26 -7.39
C LEU A 423 18.62 -1.91 -5.91
N TRP A 424 17.59 -1.29 -5.33
CA TRP A 424 17.57 -1.04 -3.89
C TRP A 424 17.59 -2.32 -3.07
N LEU A 425 16.90 -3.39 -3.51
CA LEU A 425 17.02 -4.70 -2.89
C LEU A 425 18.46 -5.22 -2.93
N GLU A 426 19.15 -5.07 -4.05
CA GLU A 426 20.56 -5.47 -4.18
C GLU A 426 21.47 -4.67 -3.25
N VAL A 427 21.31 -3.35 -3.19
CA VAL A 427 22.06 -2.48 -2.27
C VAL A 427 21.87 -2.93 -0.82
N LEU A 428 20.62 -3.16 -0.40
CA LEU A 428 20.30 -3.62 0.95
C LEU A 428 20.91 -4.99 1.26
N CYS A 429 20.82 -5.95 0.35
CA CYS A 429 21.34 -7.30 0.55
C CYS A 429 22.88 -7.37 0.45
N SER A 430 23.50 -6.41 -0.22
CA SER A 430 24.96 -6.29 -0.35
C SER A 430 25.62 -5.67 0.88
N CYS A 431 24.86 -5.02 1.77
CA CYS A 431 25.34 -4.45 3.03
C CYS A 431 25.59 -5.54 4.09
N LEU A 432 26.56 -6.42 3.86
CA LEU A 432 26.76 -7.67 4.60
C LEU A 432 26.83 -7.51 6.12
N GLU A 433 27.48 -6.46 6.61
CA GLU A 433 27.60 -6.20 8.05
C GLU A 433 26.23 -5.94 8.71
N VAL A 434 25.41 -5.11 8.07
CA VAL A 434 24.06 -4.77 8.56
C VAL A 434 23.13 -5.98 8.38
N VAL A 435 23.22 -6.69 7.25
CA VAL A 435 22.45 -7.92 7.02
C VAL A 435 22.75 -8.96 8.10
N GLN A 436 24.02 -9.22 8.41
CA GLN A 436 24.40 -10.18 9.47
C GLN A 436 23.92 -9.77 10.85
N LYS A 437 23.82 -8.45 11.13
CA LYS A 437 23.24 -7.94 12.38
C LYS A 437 21.73 -8.23 12.46
N TRP A 438 20.99 -7.99 11.39
CA TRP A 438 19.53 -8.01 11.40
C TRP A 438 18.89 -9.35 11.01
N TYR A 439 19.59 -10.21 10.27
CA TYR A 439 19.00 -11.42 9.70
C TYR A 439 19.74 -12.70 10.06
N HIS A 440 19.00 -13.80 10.10
CA HIS A 440 19.57 -15.14 10.13
C HIS A 440 20.10 -15.55 8.74
N PRO A 441 21.13 -16.43 8.65
CA PRO A 441 21.73 -16.85 7.38
C PRO A 441 20.76 -17.51 6.39
N TRP A 442 19.67 -18.10 6.87
CA TRP A 442 18.65 -18.78 6.05
C TRP A 442 17.57 -17.82 5.51
N SER A 443 17.63 -16.53 5.84
CA SER A 443 16.70 -15.51 5.33
C SER A 443 16.85 -15.29 3.82
N PHE A 444 15.87 -14.62 3.20
CA PHE A 444 16.02 -14.19 1.81
C PHE A 444 17.14 -13.16 1.67
N VAL A 445 17.18 -12.18 2.57
CA VAL A 445 18.13 -11.05 2.55
C VAL A 445 19.58 -11.53 2.74
N SER A 446 19.82 -12.57 3.56
CA SER A 446 21.17 -13.08 3.83
C SER A 446 21.61 -14.22 2.90
N SER A 447 20.71 -14.81 2.11
CA SER A 447 21.02 -15.93 1.22
C SER A 447 20.99 -15.48 -0.25
N PRO A 448 21.54 -16.25 -1.21
CA PRO A 448 21.40 -15.94 -2.63
C PRO A 448 19.94 -15.86 -3.14
N GLY A 449 18.95 -16.23 -2.32
CA GLY A 449 17.53 -16.13 -2.68
C GLY A 449 17.06 -14.70 -2.99
N TRP A 450 17.71 -13.65 -2.48
CA TRP A 450 17.38 -12.27 -2.86
C TRP A 450 17.59 -11.99 -4.36
N VAL A 451 18.47 -12.73 -5.04
CA VAL A 451 18.70 -12.59 -6.49
C VAL A 451 17.44 -12.95 -7.27
N GLN A 452 16.73 -13.99 -6.82
CA GLN A 452 15.46 -14.38 -7.43
C GLN A 452 14.38 -13.30 -7.23
N VAL A 453 14.30 -12.76 -6.01
CA VAL A 453 13.40 -11.64 -5.68
C VAL A 453 13.71 -10.41 -6.54
N LYS A 454 15.00 -10.08 -6.71
CA LYS A 454 15.47 -8.98 -7.59
C LYS A 454 14.98 -9.16 -9.02
N CYS A 455 15.11 -10.35 -9.60
CA CYS A 455 14.65 -10.63 -10.96
C CYS A 455 13.13 -10.45 -11.13
N GLU A 456 12.34 -10.88 -10.15
CA GLU A 456 10.88 -10.66 -10.18
C GLU A 456 10.56 -9.17 -10.15
N LEU A 457 11.19 -8.41 -9.24
CA LEU A 457 10.98 -6.97 -9.11
C LEU A 457 11.42 -6.19 -10.34
N ARG A 458 12.44 -6.67 -11.06
CA ARG A 458 12.92 -6.06 -12.31
C ARG A 458 11.80 -5.95 -13.34
N ILE A 459 10.81 -6.85 -13.35
CA ILE A 459 9.67 -6.76 -14.27
C ILE A 459 8.99 -5.39 -14.16
N LEU A 460 8.88 -4.84 -12.94
CA LEU A 460 8.21 -3.57 -12.70
C LEU A 460 8.99 -2.35 -13.22
N SER A 461 10.31 -2.47 -13.47
CA SER A 461 11.10 -1.37 -14.06
C SER A 461 10.71 -1.06 -15.51
N GLN A 462 9.89 -1.92 -16.12
CA GLN A 462 9.34 -1.71 -17.45
C GLN A 462 8.22 -0.65 -17.46
N PHE A 463 7.54 -0.43 -16.34
CA PHE A 463 6.35 0.43 -16.25
C PHE A 463 6.66 1.78 -15.61
N ALA A 464 5.99 2.84 -16.07
CA ALA A 464 6.12 4.18 -15.49
C ALA A 464 5.09 4.37 -14.38
N PHE A 465 5.56 4.64 -13.17
CA PHE A 465 4.73 4.93 -12.00
C PHE A 465 4.78 6.41 -11.65
N ASN A 466 3.66 6.93 -11.16
CA ASN A 466 3.52 8.25 -10.53
C ASN A 466 2.66 8.08 -9.27
N LEU A 467 3.30 7.57 -8.21
CA LEU A 467 2.65 7.26 -6.94
C LEU A 467 2.97 8.32 -5.90
N ASN A 468 1.96 8.90 -5.25
CA ASN A 468 2.14 9.89 -4.20
C ASN A 468 2.74 9.25 -2.92
N PRO A 469 3.98 9.57 -2.53
CA PRO A 469 4.59 9.01 -1.32
C PRO A 469 3.91 9.48 -0.02
N ASP A 470 3.16 10.58 -0.07
CA ASP A 470 2.45 11.14 1.09
C ASP A 470 0.97 10.70 1.13
N TRP A 471 0.54 9.76 0.27
CA TRP A 471 -0.86 9.34 0.11
C TRP A 471 -1.55 8.97 1.43
N GLU A 472 -0.82 8.33 2.34
CA GLU A 472 -1.34 7.81 3.61
C GLU A 472 -1.11 8.76 4.79
N LEU A 473 -0.53 9.93 4.53
CA LEU A 473 -0.35 10.95 5.55
C LEU A 473 -1.64 11.78 5.70
N PRO A 474 -1.90 12.33 6.90
CA PRO A 474 -3.02 13.24 7.10
C PRO A 474 -2.94 14.41 6.11
N ALA A 475 -4.07 14.77 5.49
CA ALA A 475 -4.14 15.93 4.64
C ALA A 475 -3.60 17.16 5.39
N LYS A 476 -2.61 17.84 4.81
CA LYS A 476 -2.08 19.09 5.38
C LYS A 476 -3.25 20.05 5.54
N LYS A 477 -3.63 20.37 6.80
CA LYS A 477 -4.52 21.51 7.06
C LYS A 477 -3.82 22.73 6.46
N GLN A 478 -4.28 23.22 5.32
CA GLN A 478 -3.85 24.53 4.85
C GLN A 478 -4.19 25.50 5.98
N PRO A 479 -3.20 26.19 6.59
CA PRO A 479 -3.56 27.28 7.47
C PRO A 479 -4.33 28.27 6.59
N SER A 480 -5.59 28.54 6.95
CA SER A 480 -6.33 29.66 6.40
C SER A 480 -5.59 30.93 6.80
N GLN A 481 -4.58 31.33 6.03
CA GLN A 481 -3.94 32.63 6.17
C GLN A 481 -4.59 33.58 5.17
N PRO A 482 -5.13 34.72 5.64
CA PRO A 482 -5.56 35.77 4.74
C PRO A 482 -4.34 36.31 4.00
N LEU A 483 -4.51 36.56 2.71
CA LEU A 483 -3.54 37.24 1.85
C LEU A 483 -2.94 38.46 2.56
N LYS A 484 -1.66 38.37 2.91
CA LYS A 484 -0.77 39.53 2.99
C LYS A 484 0.39 39.31 2.05
N ASP A 485 0.06 39.44 0.77
CA ASP A 485 0.99 39.74 -0.30
C ASP A 485 1.79 41.00 0.05
N GLY A 486 3.11 40.96 -0.09
CA GLY A 486 3.93 42.16 -0.11
C GLY A 486 5.19 42.16 0.77
N VAL A 487 5.30 41.31 1.80
CA VAL A 487 6.46 41.38 2.72
C VAL A 487 7.34 40.11 2.68
N ARG A 488 6.76 38.93 2.41
CA ARG A 488 7.52 37.66 2.34
C ARG A 488 8.31 37.53 1.03
N ASP A 489 7.77 38.05 -0.07
CA ASP A 489 8.39 38.04 -1.40
C ASP A 489 9.65 38.93 -1.50
N MET A 490 9.81 39.89 -0.57
CA MET A 490 10.97 40.78 -0.58
C MET A 490 12.18 40.19 0.15
N LEU A 491 11.96 39.28 1.13
CA LEU A 491 13.02 38.71 1.96
C LEU A 491 13.56 37.36 1.45
N VAL A 492 12.85 36.70 0.53
CA VAL A 492 13.31 35.46 -0.12
C VAL A 492 14.13 35.75 -1.39
N LYS A 493 14.00 36.94 -1.99
CA LYS A 493 14.67 37.32 -3.26
C LYS A 493 16.17 37.63 -3.16
N HIS A 494 16.75 37.72 -1.95
CA HIS A 494 18.15 38.11 -1.75
C HIS A 494 18.90 37.17 -0.79
N HIS A 495 19.00 35.89 -1.18
CA HIS A 495 19.85 34.84 -0.58
C HIS A 495 20.88 35.32 0.45
N LEU A 496 20.66 35.04 1.73
CA LEU A 496 21.70 34.87 2.77
C LEU A 496 21.07 34.09 3.95
N PHE A 497 21.67 32.94 4.28
CA PHE A 497 21.29 31.97 5.32
C PHE A 497 20.82 32.56 6.67
N SER A 498 19.87 31.90 7.35
CA SER A 498 20.18 31.14 8.57
C SER A 498 19.08 30.15 8.93
N TRP A 499 19.52 29.03 9.49
CA TRP A 499 18.74 28.00 10.17
C TRP A 499 17.92 28.60 11.33
N ASP A 500 16.83 27.91 11.70
CA ASP A 500 16.56 27.57 13.10
C ASP A 500 15.63 26.35 13.19
N LEU A 501 16.19 25.31 13.84
CA LEU A 501 15.65 24.09 14.45
C LEU A 501 14.47 23.35 13.80
#